data_AF-A0A7W1GLI3-F1
#
_entry.id   AF-A0A7W1GLI3-F1
#
_cell.length_a   1.000
_cell.length_b   1.000
_cell.length_c   1.000
_cell.angle_alpha   90.00
_cell.angle_beta   90.00
_cell.angle_gamma   90.00
#
_symmetry.space_group_name_H-M   'P 1'
#
loop_
_entity.id
_entity.type
_entity.pdbx_description
1 polymer ?
#
loop_
_entity_poly.entity_id
_entity_poly.type
_entity_poly.pdbx_seq_one_letter_code
_entity_poly.pdbx_strand_id
1 'polypeptide(L)'
;LHSDLGAERSAHNRIADALALVAAPETAHVSLAGAKGSLAVGASGRAVLVFSDLPAAPTGRRYEAWVIGKSARPAGLFEGGGSTIVPLSRRVARGSTVAVTVERAAGVSQPTRAPIISARLS
;
A
#
# COMPACT_ATOMS: atom_id res chain seq x y z
N LEU A 1 -21.20 -1.44 -22.97
CA LEU A 1 -21.65 -2.35 -21.88
C LEU A 1 -20.67 -3.49 -21.54
N HIS A 2 -19.69 -3.85 -22.39
CA HIS A 2 -18.74 -4.95 -22.09
C HIS A 2 -17.52 -4.56 -21.21
N SER A 3 -17.29 -3.27 -20.98
CA SER A 3 -16.14 -2.73 -20.24
C SER A 3 -16.21 -2.97 -18.73
N ASP A 4 -17.40 -2.88 -18.17
CA ASP A 4 -17.56 -2.73 -16.72
C ASP A 4 -17.35 -4.08 -16.01
N LEU A 5 -17.83 -5.17 -16.60
CA LEU A 5 -17.61 -6.54 -16.11
C LEU A 5 -16.14 -6.96 -16.17
N GLY A 6 -15.37 -6.48 -17.16
CA GLY A 6 -13.94 -6.76 -17.27
C GLY A 6 -13.12 -6.00 -16.21
N ALA A 7 -13.48 -4.75 -15.94
CA ALA A 7 -12.84 -3.93 -14.91
C ALA A 7 -13.12 -4.48 -13.50
N GLU A 8 -14.36 -4.89 -13.23
CA GLU A 8 -14.77 -5.48 -11.95
C GLU A 8 -14.04 -6.80 -11.69
N ARG A 9 -14.00 -7.71 -12.68
CA ARG A 9 -13.26 -8.97 -12.57
C ARG A 9 -11.77 -8.76 -12.34
N SER A 10 -11.18 -7.75 -13.01
CA SER A 10 -9.78 -7.39 -12.80
C SER A 10 -9.51 -6.84 -11.40
N ALA A 11 -10.43 -6.03 -10.87
CA ALA A 11 -10.33 -5.53 -9.49
C ALA A 11 -10.45 -6.66 -8.47
N HIS A 12 -11.40 -7.57 -8.65
CA HIS A 12 -11.60 -8.72 -7.78
C HIS A 12 -10.36 -9.62 -7.75
N ASN A 13 -9.80 -9.95 -8.92
CA ASN A 13 -8.59 -10.76 -9.03
C ASN A 13 -7.40 -10.10 -8.30
N ARG A 14 -7.25 -8.77 -8.39
CA ARG A 14 -6.17 -8.06 -7.67
C ARG A 14 -6.29 -8.17 -6.15
N ILE A 15 -7.51 -8.12 -5.62
CA ILE A 15 -7.75 -8.25 -4.18
C ILE A 15 -7.48 -9.71 -3.74
N ALA A 16 -7.97 -10.69 -4.51
CA ALA A 16 -7.71 -12.10 -4.23
C ALA A 16 -6.20 -12.41 -4.22
N ASP A 17 -5.46 -11.93 -5.22
CA ASP A 17 -4.00 -12.05 -5.28
C ASP A 17 -3.29 -11.43 -4.06
N ALA A 18 -3.80 -10.28 -3.60
CA ALA A 18 -3.25 -9.59 -2.44
C ALA A 18 -3.50 -10.39 -1.15
N LEU A 19 -4.70 -10.94 -0.97
CA LEU A 19 -5.03 -11.80 0.15
C LEU A 19 -4.21 -13.10 0.13
N ALA A 20 -4.06 -13.73 -1.03
CA ALA A 20 -3.23 -14.92 -1.19
C ALA A 20 -1.77 -14.63 -0.81
N LEU A 21 -1.22 -13.47 -1.21
CA LEU A 21 0.12 -13.05 -0.79
C LEU A 21 0.19 -12.85 0.73
N VAL A 22 -0.79 -12.18 1.32
CA VAL A 22 -0.83 -11.94 2.77
C VAL A 22 -0.91 -13.24 3.57
N ALA A 23 -1.60 -14.26 3.04
CA ALA A 23 -1.78 -15.55 3.71
C ALA A 23 -0.64 -16.56 3.44
N ALA A 24 0.25 -16.28 2.48
CA ALA A 24 1.30 -17.21 2.10
C ALA A 24 2.33 -17.41 3.23
N PRO A 25 2.72 -18.66 3.57
CA PRO A 25 3.59 -18.96 4.72
C PRO A 25 4.97 -18.28 4.66
N GLU A 26 5.50 -18.05 3.46
CA GLU A 26 6.81 -17.43 3.22
C GLU A 26 6.78 -15.89 3.24
N THR A 27 5.61 -15.29 3.45
CA THR A 27 5.46 -13.83 3.47
C THR A 27 6.04 -13.24 4.75
N ALA A 28 6.93 -12.27 4.58
CA ALA A 28 7.44 -11.48 5.69
C ALA A 28 6.38 -10.44 6.09
N HIS A 29 6.03 -10.40 7.38
CA HIS A 29 5.14 -9.39 7.94
C HIS A 29 5.94 -8.41 8.80
N VAL A 30 5.87 -7.13 8.46
CA VAL A 30 6.50 -6.05 9.21
C VAL A 30 5.41 -5.17 9.80
N SER A 31 5.38 -4.99 11.12
CA SER A 31 4.42 -4.11 11.77
C SER A 31 4.59 -2.67 11.31
N LEU A 32 3.46 -1.97 11.15
CA LEU A 32 3.48 -0.56 10.80
C LEU A 32 3.74 0.30 12.04
N ALA A 33 4.64 1.27 11.92
CA ALA A 33 4.69 2.41 12.84
C ALA A 33 3.64 3.43 12.41
N GLY A 34 2.85 3.97 13.34
CA GLY A 34 1.86 5.03 13.09
C GLY A 34 0.45 4.55 12.69
N ALA A 35 0.23 3.25 12.51
CA ALA A 35 -1.10 2.67 12.30
C ALA A 35 -1.17 1.21 12.77
N LYS A 36 -2.39 0.72 13.04
CA LYS A 36 -2.62 -0.71 13.29
C LYS A 36 -2.64 -1.48 11.97
N GLY A 37 -1.70 -2.40 11.80
CA GLY A 37 -1.58 -3.16 10.57
C GLY A 37 -0.19 -3.74 10.33
N SER A 38 0.03 -4.24 9.12
CA SER A 38 1.33 -4.74 8.68
C SER A 38 1.60 -4.45 7.20
N LEU A 39 2.88 -4.41 6.85
CA LEU A 39 3.37 -4.61 5.50
C LEU A 39 3.66 -6.10 5.31
N ALA A 40 2.95 -6.73 4.39
CA ALA A 40 3.21 -8.10 3.94
C ALA A 40 4.10 -8.05 2.69
N VAL A 41 5.21 -8.78 2.68
CA VAL A 41 6.16 -8.84 1.56
C VAL A 41 6.47 -10.29 1.20
N GLY A 42 6.06 -10.72 0.01
CA GLY A 42 6.39 -12.05 -0.51
C GLY A 42 7.83 -12.14 -1.01
N ALA A 43 8.32 -13.36 -1.24
CA ALA A 43 9.72 -13.62 -1.64
C ALA A 43 10.18 -12.85 -2.90
N SER A 44 9.26 -12.56 -3.83
CA SER A 44 9.56 -11.77 -5.03
C SER A 44 9.62 -10.25 -4.79
N GLY A 45 9.40 -9.79 -3.56
CA GLY A 45 9.28 -8.38 -3.20
C GLY A 45 7.92 -7.77 -3.52
N ARG A 46 6.96 -8.52 -4.07
CA ARG A 46 5.56 -8.06 -4.13
C ARG A 46 5.07 -7.80 -2.71
N ALA A 47 4.35 -6.70 -2.52
CA ALA A 47 3.98 -6.27 -1.19
C ALA A 47 2.57 -5.70 -1.13
N VAL A 48 1.96 -5.82 0.05
CA VAL A 48 0.61 -5.36 0.37
C VAL A 48 0.66 -4.67 1.73
N LEU A 49 0.13 -3.45 1.83
CA LEU A 49 -0.18 -2.84 3.12
C LEU A 49 -1.56 -3.31 3.57
N VAL A 50 -1.65 -3.74 4.83
CA VAL A 50 -2.90 -4.13 5.47
C VAL A 50 -3.11 -3.25 6.69
N PHE A 51 -4.23 -2.54 6.72
CA PHE A 51 -4.66 -1.71 7.85
C PHE A 51 -5.91 -2.31 8.45
N SER A 52 -5.96 -2.41 9.79
CA SER A 52 -7.14 -2.93 10.49
C SER A 52 -8.22 -1.86 10.65
N ASP A 53 -7.81 -0.61 10.83
CA ASP A 53 -8.70 0.53 11.04
C ASP A 53 -7.94 1.83 10.70
N LEU A 54 -7.98 2.22 9.43
CA LEU A 54 -7.39 3.47 8.95
C LEU A 54 -8.51 4.48 8.67
N PRO A 55 -8.54 5.66 9.31
CA PRO A 55 -9.53 6.69 9.01
C PRO A 55 -9.51 7.08 7.54
N ALA A 56 -10.67 7.46 7.00
CA ALA A 56 -10.75 8.01 5.65
C ALA A 56 -9.85 9.25 5.53
N ALA A 57 -9.21 9.40 4.37
CA ALA A 57 -8.40 10.56 4.07
C ALA A 57 -9.25 11.85 4.12
N PRO A 58 -8.68 12.99 4.53
CA PRO A 58 -9.42 14.26 4.54
C PRO A 58 -9.94 14.64 3.15
N THR A 59 -11.05 15.38 3.10
CA THR A 59 -11.64 15.86 1.84
C THR A 59 -10.60 16.53 0.92
N GLY A 60 -10.59 16.13 -0.36
CA GLY A 60 -9.65 16.63 -1.37
C GLY A 60 -8.23 16.04 -1.27
N ARG A 61 -8.01 15.05 -0.40
CA ARG A 61 -6.74 14.37 -0.20
C ARG A 61 -6.90 12.86 -0.26
N ARG A 62 -5.78 12.17 -0.47
CA ARG A 62 -5.67 10.71 -0.43
C ARG A 62 -4.43 10.31 0.35
N TYR A 63 -4.37 9.07 0.81
CA TYR A 63 -3.11 8.49 1.21
C TYR A 63 -2.30 8.11 -0.02
N GLU A 64 -0.99 8.33 0.03
CA GLU A 64 -0.04 7.86 -0.97
C GLU A 64 1.00 6.97 -0.31
N ALA A 65 1.10 5.72 -0.79
CA ALA A 65 2.15 4.79 -0.39
C ALA A 65 3.41 5.03 -1.21
N TRP A 66 4.56 4.87 -0.58
CA TRP A 66 5.87 5.08 -1.17
C TRP A 66 6.76 3.88 -0.88
N VAL A 67 7.57 3.47 -1.86
CA VAL A 67 8.73 2.62 -1.61
C VAL A 67 9.97 3.52 -1.64
N ILE A 68 10.69 3.55 -0.53
CA ILE A 68 11.86 4.41 -0.30
C ILE A 68 13.10 3.53 -0.21
N GLY A 69 13.91 3.59 -1.26
CA GLY A 69 15.27 3.06 -1.30
C GLY A 69 16.26 4.23 -1.36
N LYS A 70 16.96 4.37 -2.50
CA LYS A 70 17.78 5.56 -2.78
C LYS A 70 16.95 6.84 -2.92
N SER A 71 15.72 6.71 -3.40
CA SER A 71 14.74 7.78 -3.51
C SER A 71 13.34 7.23 -3.21
N ALA A 72 12.42 8.13 -2.86
CA ALA A 72 11.01 7.79 -2.68
C ALA A 72 10.34 7.66 -4.05
N ARG A 73 9.57 6.59 -4.26
CA ARG A 73 8.80 6.37 -5.49
C ARG A 73 7.34 6.05 -5.15
N PRO A 74 6.36 6.69 -5.85
CA PRO A 74 4.94 6.42 -5.64
C PRO A 74 4.61 4.94 -5.84
N ALA A 75 3.87 4.34 -4.92
CA ALA A 75 3.56 2.91 -4.90
C ALA A 75 2.06 2.61 -4.77
N GLY A 76 1.20 3.63 -4.65
CA GLY A 76 -0.25 3.48 -4.69
C GLY A 76 -0.97 4.64 -4.02
N LEU A 77 -2.16 4.97 -4.51
CA LEU A 77 -3.06 5.96 -3.91
C LEU A 77 -4.32 5.27 -3.41
N PHE A 78 -4.79 5.65 -2.23
CA PHE A 78 -5.94 5.00 -1.58
C PHE A 78 -6.62 5.92 -0.56
N GLU A 79 -7.88 5.60 -0.23
CA GLU A 79 -8.75 6.47 0.58
C GLU A 79 -8.70 6.16 2.09
N GLY A 80 -8.43 4.92 2.50
CA GLY A 80 -8.71 4.46 3.86
C GLY A 80 -10.22 4.27 4.10
N GLY A 81 -10.68 4.44 5.33
CA GLY A 81 -12.10 4.33 5.72
C GLY A 81 -12.46 3.05 6.48
N GLY A 82 -11.51 2.48 7.23
CA GLY A 82 -11.66 1.25 8.01
C GLY A 82 -10.59 0.22 7.64
N SER A 83 -10.99 -1.06 7.60
CA SER A 83 -10.10 -2.14 7.13
C SER A 83 -9.75 -1.91 5.67
N THR A 84 -8.45 -1.78 5.38
CA THR A 84 -7.95 -1.35 4.07
C THR A 84 -6.80 -2.24 3.62
N ILE A 85 -6.88 -2.77 2.41
CA ILE A 85 -5.82 -3.57 1.77
C ILE A 85 -5.31 -2.82 0.55
N VAL A 86 -4.00 -2.57 0.50
CA VAL A 86 -3.37 -1.78 -0.57
C VAL A 86 -2.23 -2.58 -1.19
N PRO A 87 -2.47 -3.25 -2.33
CA PRO A 87 -1.40 -3.84 -3.12
C PRO A 87 -0.47 -2.75 -3.64
N LEU A 88 0.82 -2.88 -3.40
CA LEU A 88 1.80 -1.90 -3.88
C LEU A 88 2.11 -2.14 -5.36
N SER A 89 2.14 -1.07 -6.15
CA SER A 89 2.54 -1.11 -7.56
C SER A 89 4.05 -1.27 -7.76
N ARG A 90 4.82 -1.32 -6.66
CA ARG A 90 6.26 -1.47 -6.65
C ARG A 90 6.70 -2.59 -5.73
N ARG A 91 7.76 -3.29 -6.15
CA ARG A 91 8.43 -4.28 -5.32
C ARG A 91 9.21 -3.59 -4.19
N VAL A 92 9.24 -4.23 -3.03
CA VAL A 92 9.98 -3.80 -1.84
C VAL A 92 11.21 -4.70 -1.70
N ALA A 93 12.40 -4.13 -1.83
CA ALA A 93 13.65 -4.84 -1.59
C ALA A 93 14.04 -4.74 -0.11
N ARG A 94 14.82 -5.70 0.41
CA ARG A 94 15.45 -5.60 1.74
C ARG A 94 16.23 -4.29 1.86
N GLY A 95 16.19 -3.69 3.05
CA GLY A 95 16.74 -2.37 3.33
C GLY A 95 15.85 -1.19 2.87
N SER A 96 14.71 -1.43 2.21
CA SER A 96 13.77 -0.37 1.83
C SER A 96 12.81 -0.04 2.96
N THR A 97 12.34 1.21 2.98
CA THR A 97 11.22 1.65 3.82
C THR A 97 9.97 1.81 2.95
N VAL A 98 8.85 1.23 3.37
CA VAL A 98 7.53 1.64 2.89
C VAL A 98 7.04 2.76 3.79
N ALA A 99 6.52 3.82 3.19
CA ALA A 99 5.98 4.97 3.91
C ALA A 99 4.60 5.35 3.36
N VAL A 100 3.77 5.97 4.18
CA VAL A 100 2.49 6.54 3.74
C VAL A 100 2.41 8.00 4.18
N THR A 101 2.01 8.85 3.24
CA THR A 101 1.73 10.27 3.48
C THR A 101 0.28 10.59 3.12
N VAL A 102 -0.20 11.75 3.58
CA VAL A 102 -1.46 12.34 3.10
C VAL A 102 -1.12 13.35 2.02
N GLU A 103 -1.58 13.13 0.80
CA GLU A 103 -1.22 13.92 -0.39
C GLU A 103 -2.45 14.51 -1.08
N ARG A 104 -2.21 15.37 -2.08
CA ARG A 104 -3.30 15.87 -2.94
C ARG A 104 -3.93 14.69 -3.68
N ALA A 105 -5.24 14.77 -3.96
CA ALA A 105 -5.96 13.67 -4.59
C ALA A 105 -5.37 13.22 -5.94
N ALA A 106 -4.74 14.10 -6.73
CA ALA A 106 -4.10 13.70 -7.98
C ALA A 106 -2.83 12.81 -7.80
N GLY A 107 -2.30 12.68 -6.58
CA GLY A 107 -0.98 12.12 -6.31
C GLY A 107 0.14 13.11 -6.62
N VAL A 108 1.35 12.77 -6.20
CA VAL A 108 2.56 13.60 -6.41
C VAL A 108 3.74 12.74 -6.84
N SER A 109 4.75 13.34 -7.50
CA SER A 109 5.93 12.59 -7.95
C SER A 109 6.94 12.33 -6.82
N GLN A 110 6.87 13.12 -5.75
CA GLN A 110 7.66 12.99 -4.52
C GLN A 110 6.79 13.38 -3.32
N PRO A 111 7.04 12.81 -2.12
CA PRO A 111 6.29 13.17 -0.91
C PRO A 111 6.32 14.68 -0.68
N THR A 112 5.16 15.30 -0.46
CA THR A 112 5.10 16.72 -0.08
C THR A 112 4.90 16.92 1.41
N ARG A 113 4.59 15.83 2.13
CA ARG A 113 4.44 15.81 3.59
C ARG A 113 5.33 14.74 4.21
N ALA A 114 5.61 14.90 5.50
CA ALA A 114 6.29 13.87 6.27
C ALA A 114 5.44 12.59 6.32
N PRO A 115 6.05 11.39 6.24
CA PRO A 115 5.37 10.13 6.47
C PRO A 115 4.68 10.10 7.83
N ILE A 116 3.42 9.69 7.83
CA ILE A 116 2.66 9.45 9.07
C ILE A 116 2.67 7.98 9.47
N ILE A 117 2.94 7.09 8.51
CA ILE A 117 3.05 5.65 8.70
C ILE A 117 4.31 5.16 7.99
N SER A 118 4.99 4.18 8.58
CA SER A 118 6.12 3.53 7.91
C SER A 118 6.36 2.10 8.37
N ALA A 119 7.06 1.33 7.54
CA ALA A 119 7.60 0.01 7.87
C ALA A 119 8.91 -0.19 7.11
N ARG A 120 9.95 -0.64 7.80
CA ARG A 120 11.25 -0.95 7.19
C ARG A 120 11.40 -2.46 7.05
N LEU A 121 11.66 -2.91 5.83
CA LEU A 121 12.02 -4.30 5.58
C LEU A 121 13.53 -4.45 5.83
N SER A 122 13.90 -5.16 6.90
CA SER A 122 15.30 -5.41 7.26
C SER A 122 15.94 -6.55 6.47
#